data_AF-A0A925JQM8-F1
#
_entry.id   AF-A0A925JQM8-F1
#
_cell.length_a   1.000
_cell.length_b   1.000
_cell.length_c   1.000
_cell.angle_alpha   90.00
_cell.angle_beta   90.00
_cell.angle_gamma   90.00
#
_symmetry.space_group_name_H-M   'P 1'
#
loop_
_entity.id
_entity.type
_entity.pdbx_description
1 polymer ?
#
loop_
_entity_poly.entity_id
_entity_poly.type
_entity_poly.pdbx_seq_one_letter_code
_entity_poly.pdbx_strand_id
1 'polypeptide(L)'
;MRHGLRTALCCALSVLTVAAATVHEYDSCLPLILDGDGWKTTITLVNLDSAPSNFQLSFLGETGFRELWPVTITAPGAAIIGQSVTGVLDAGASLQIETSGASQSLIRGYAHLAILSGSPLGGSAVLTRTVDGKVQTSTAIPLSPESEQKSRLQWTASDTEVTELVMVSDTMSATVDLAFRDMQGKVLARDTITFGEKSLQVIPVSRFPELANGRGTVEWSVSFPGADIYEDLTFSAVALKRNTSGLVTALPPMTLPKEQSRKSQH
;
A
#
# COMPACT_ATOMS: atom_id res chain seq x y z
N MET A 1 -60.30 -7.02 -15.39
CA MET A 1 -59.56 -6.18 -14.42
C MET A 1 -58.32 -6.96 -14.00
N ARG A 2 -57.14 -6.61 -14.53
CA ARG A 2 -55.86 -7.25 -14.18
C ARG A 2 -55.14 -6.31 -13.21
N HIS A 3 -54.94 -6.74 -11.96
CA HIS A 3 -54.12 -6.02 -10.99
C HIS A 3 -52.66 -6.41 -11.20
N GLY A 4 -51.85 -5.45 -11.61
CA GLY A 4 -50.39 -5.57 -11.70
C GLY A 4 -49.75 -5.36 -10.34
N LEU A 5 -49.10 -6.40 -9.84
CA LEU A 5 -48.27 -6.38 -8.64
C LEU A 5 -47.00 -5.59 -8.95
N ARG A 6 -46.83 -4.40 -8.36
CA ARG A 6 -45.59 -3.62 -8.44
C ARG A 6 -44.60 -4.19 -7.42
N THR A 7 -43.57 -4.87 -7.91
CA THR A 7 -42.42 -5.33 -7.12
C THR A 7 -41.63 -4.10 -6.67
N ALA A 8 -41.67 -3.79 -5.37
CA ALA A 8 -40.82 -2.76 -4.78
C ALA A 8 -39.38 -3.31 -4.70
N LEU A 9 -38.48 -2.68 -5.46
CA LEU A 9 -37.05 -2.92 -5.37
C LEU A 9 -36.57 -2.39 -4.00
N CYS A 10 -36.39 -3.29 -3.03
CA CYS A 10 -35.84 -2.93 -1.74
C CYS A 10 -34.33 -2.69 -1.94
N CYS A 11 -33.94 -1.42 -2.04
CA CYS A 11 -32.54 -1.02 -2.10
C CYS A 11 -31.95 -1.26 -0.70
N ALA A 12 -31.25 -2.38 -0.51
CA ALA A 12 -30.56 -2.66 0.74
C ALA A 12 -29.40 -1.67 0.89
N LEU A 13 -29.59 -0.68 1.76
CA LEU A 13 -28.53 0.25 2.17
C LEU A 13 -27.56 -0.53 3.07
N SER A 14 -26.51 -1.11 2.50
CA SER A 14 -25.42 -1.70 3.27
C SER A 14 -24.60 -0.58 3.91
N VAL A 15 -24.80 -0.37 5.21
CA VAL A 15 -23.95 0.51 6.02
C VAL A 15 -22.61 -0.20 6.19
N LEU A 16 -21.57 0.24 5.46
CA LEU A 16 -20.19 -0.12 5.79
C LEU A 16 -19.80 0.69 7.04
N THR A 17 -19.68 0.02 8.19
CA THR A 17 -18.88 0.54 9.30
C THR A 17 -17.42 0.45 8.91
N VAL A 18 -16.81 1.59 8.57
CA VAL A 18 -15.36 1.71 8.45
C VAL A 18 -14.84 2.03 9.86
N ALA A 19 -13.96 1.18 10.41
CA ALA A 19 -13.25 1.53 11.62
C ALA A 19 -12.35 2.74 11.34
N ALA A 20 -12.25 3.69 12.28
CA ALA A 20 -11.33 4.79 12.14
C ALA A 20 -9.89 4.26 12.00
N ALA A 21 -9.14 4.78 11.01
CA ALA A 21 -7.72 4.51 10.92
C ALA A 21 -7.02 5.16 12.12
N THR A 22 -6.22 4.39 12.84
CA THR A 22 -5.34 4.93 13.89
C THR A 22 -4.00 5.21 13.25
N VAL A 23 -3.47 6.42 13.45
CA VAL A 23 -2.10 6.74 13.05
C VAL A 23 -1.16 6.25 14.15
N HIS A 24 -0.24 5.38 13.78
CA HIS A 24 0.79 4.87 14.66
C HIS A 24 2.09 5.67 14.50
N GLU A 25 2.92 5.65 15.56
CA GLU A 25 4.21 6.35 15.58
C GLU A 25 5.13 5.94 14.43
N TYR A 26 4.94 4.73 13.90
CA TYR A 26 5.77 4.13 12.86
C TYR A 26 5.07 4.07 11.50
N ASP A 27 3.94 4.73 11.26
CA ASP A 27 3.35 4.76 9.93
C ASP A 27 4.23 5.61 9.00
N SER A 28 4.87 4.97 8.02
CA SER A 28 5.90 5.62 7.20
C SER A 28 5.91 5.20 5.73
N CYS A 29 5.18 4.16 5.33
CA CYS A 29 5.27 3.63 3.96
C CYS A 29 3.95 3.73 3.20
N LEU A 30 3.98 4.28 2.00
CA LEU A 30 2.92 4.11 1.00
C LEU A 30 3.41 3.04 0.02
N PRO A 31 2.97 1.78 0.16
CA PRO A 31 3.61 0.63 -0.50
C PRO A 31 3.38 0.59 -2.02
N LEU A 32 2.52 1.45 -2.56
CA LEU A 32 2.31 1.54 -3.99
C LEU A 32 1.95 2.95 -4.44
N ILE A 33 2.66 3.41 -5.45
CA ILE A 33 2.42 4.60 -6.24
C ILE A 33 2.42 4.18 -7.72
N LEU A 34 1.51 4.74 -8.51
CA LEU A 34 1.34 4.44 -9.94
C LEU A 34 1.31 5.74 -10.76
N ASP A 35 1.96 5.73 -11.91
CA ASP A 35 1.92 6.82 -12.88
C ASP A 35 1.96 6.25 -14.31
N GLY A 36 1.18 6.83 -15.23
CA GLY A 36 1.11 6.39 -16.63
C GLY A 36 0.06 5.30 -16.89
N ASP A 37 -0.19 4.97 -18.16
CA ASP A 37 -1.28 4.07 -18.61
C ASP A 37 -2.66 4.41 -18.01
N GLY A 38 -2.93 5.72 -17.92
CA GLY A 38 -4.15 6.26 -17.31
C GLY A 38 -4.13 6.28 -15.77
N TRP A 39 -3.08 5.79 -15.12
CA TRP A 39 -2.93 5.86 -13.67
C TRP A 39 -2.29 7.17 -13.21
N LYS A 40 -2.81 7.69 -12.10
CA LYS A 40 -2.24 8.78 -11.30
C LYS A 40 -2.36 8.42 -9.82
N THR A 41 -1.42 8.87 -9.01
CA THR A 41 -1.54 8.80 -7.55
C THR A 41 -1.69 10.19 -6.95
N THR A 42 -2.68 10.35 -6.07
CA THR A 42 -2.85 11.53 -5.22
C THR A 42 -2.63 11.11 -3.76
N ILE A 43 -1.61 11.66 -3.12
CA ILE A 43 -1.27 11.45 -1.72
C ILE A 43 -1.83 12.60 -0.91
N THR A 44 -2.42 12.30 0.24
CA THR A 44 -2.81 13.29 1.24
C THR A 44 -2.06 13.00 2.53
N LEU A 45 -1.36 14.02 3.04
CA LEU A 45 -0.77 14.02 4.38
C LEU A 45 -1.58 14.96 5.28
N VAL A 46 -1.80 14.59 6.54
CA VAL A 46 -2.57 15.36 7.51
C VAL A 46 -1.82 15.41 8.83
N ASN A 47 -1.60 16.60 9.37
CA ASN A 47 -1.13 16.76 10.74
C ASN A 47 -2.32 16.69 11.70
N LEU A 48 -2.38 15.63 12.50
CA LEU A 48 -3.45 15.40 13.46
C LEU A 48 -3.17 16.06 14.83
N ASP A 49 -1.98 16.64 15.01
CA ASP A 49 -1.55 17.25 16.26
C ASP A 49 -1.86 18.76 16.30
N SER A 50 -1.67 19.32 17.48
CA SER A 50 -1.76 20.72 17.88
C SER A 50 -0.48 21.53 17.63
N ALA A 51 0.61 20.89 17.18
CA ALA A 51 1.89 21.52 16.89
C ALA A 51 2.35 21.22 15.44
N PRO A 52 3.18 22.09 14.82
CA PRO A 52 3.71 21.83 13.48
C PRO A 52 4.57 20.56 13.42
N SER A 53 4.54 19.87 12.28
CA SER A 53 5.39 18.71 11.99
C SER A 53 6.16 18.91 10.68
N ASN A 54 7.47 18.67 10.73
CA ASN A 54 8.37 18.76 9.59
C ASN A 54 8.59 17.36 9.03
N PHE A 55 8.45 17.22 7.71
CA PHE A 55 8.47 15.92 7.05
C PHE A 55 9.29 15.93 5.77
N GLN A 56 9.70 14.73 5.38
CA GLN A 56 10.19 14.40 4.04
C GLN A 56 9.45 13.18 3.53
N LEU A 57 8.83 13.28 2.36
CA LEU A 57 8.25 12.16 1.62
C LEU A 57 9.14 11.85 0.42
N SER A 58 9.83 10.73 0.45
CA SER A 58 10.74 10.26 -0.60
C SER A 58 10.06 9.26 -1.51
N PHE A 59 10.25 9.41 -2.82
CA PHE A 59 9.63 8.63 -3.89
C PHE A 59 10.68 7.68 -4.47
N LEU A 60 10.43 6.37 -4.42
CA LEU A 60 11.35 5.33 -4.86
C LEU A 60 10.71 4.42 -5.92
N GLY A 61 11.50 3.97 -6.90
CA GLY A 61 11.06 3.05 -7.95
C GLY A 61 11.01 1.59 -7.48
N GLU A 62 10.66 0.67 -8.38
CA GLU A 62 10.55 -0.77 -8.06
C GLU A 62 11.88 -1.38 -7.57
N THR A 63 13.03 -0.89 -8.07
CA THR A 63 14.37 -1.42 -7.81
C THR A 63 15.25 -0.52 -6.93
N GLY A 64 14.64 0.32 -6.09
CA GLY A 64 15.36 1.11 -5.08
C GLY A 64 16.20 2.27 -5.60
N PHE A 65 17.11 2.76 -4.74
CA PHE A 65 17.96 3.94 -4.97
C PHE A 65 18.86 3.87 -6.22
N ARG A 66 18.98 2.71 -6.85
CA ARG A 66 19.88 2.48 -7.99
C ARG A 66 19.35 2.98 -9.32
N GLU A 67 18.06 3.29 -9.43
CA GLU A 67 17.47 3.91 -10.63
C GLU A 67 16.78 5.23 -10.29
N LEU A 68 17.00 6.25 -11.13
CA LEU A 68 16.19 7.46 -11.10
C LEU A 68 14.75 7.06 -11.43
N TRP A 69 13.87 7.02 -10.43
CA TRP A 69 12.46 6.80 -10.68
C TRP A 69 11.89 8.02 -11.44
N PRO A 70 11.44 7.87 -12.69
CA PRO A 70 11.15 9.01 -13.57
C PRO A 70 9.74 9.57 -13.34
N VAL A 71 9.29 9.61 -12.09
CA VAL A 71 7.99 10.18 -11.74
C VAL A 71 8.10 11.70 -11.63
N THR A 72 7.12 12.40 -12.19
CA THR A 72 6.97 13.85 -11.98
C THR A 72 5.97 14.09 -10.86
N ILE A 73 6.38 14.86 -9.86
CA ILE A 73 5.60 15.15 -8.65
C ILE A 73 5.18 16.63 -8.64
N THR A 74 3.97 16.90 -8.18
CA THR A 74 3.50 18.25 -7.83
C THR A 74 3.01 18.27 -6.39
N ALA A 75 3.44 19.26 -5.61
CA ALA A 75 3.06 19.41 -4.21
C ALA A 75 2.88 20.91 -3.88
N PRO A 76 1.74 21.53 -4.23
CA PRO A 76 1.49 22.93 -3.90
C PRO A 76 1.58 23.15 -2.38
N GLY A 77 2.47 24.04 -1.94
CA GLY A 77 2.69 24.33 -0.52
C GLY A 77 3.85 23.58 0.13
N ALA A 78 4.60 22.78 -0.63
CA ALA A 78 5.84 22.15 -0.16
C ALA A 78 6.98 22.31 -1.19
N ALA A 79 8.21 22.11 -0.75
CA ALA A 79 9.37 22.12 -1.63
C ALA A 79 9.57 20.74 -2.26
N ILE A 80 10.02 20.70 -3.51
CA ILE A 80 10.41 19.47 -4.22
C ILE A 80 11.91 19.51 -4.42
N ILE A 81 12.62 18.51 -3.90
CA ILE A 81 14.08 18.38 -4.00
C ILE A 81 14.37 16.97 -4.53
N GLY A 82 14.74 16.88 -5.81
CA GLY A 82 14.90 15.59 -6.48
C GLY A 82 13.58 14.81 -6.50
N GLN A 83 13.61 13.58 -5.99
CA GLN A 83 12.43 12.72 -5.81
C GLN A 83 11.90 12.75 -4.38
N SER A 84 11.99 13.90 -3.71
CA SER A 84 11.42 14.09 -2.37
C SER A 84 10.57 15.35 -2.32
N VAL A 85 9.49 15.29 -1.54
CA VAL A 85 8.70 16.44 -1.11
C VAL A 85 9.04 16.72 0.34
N THR A 86 9.45 17.94 0.65
CA THR A 86 9.81 18.37 2.01
C THR A 86 9.02 19.59 2.41
N GLY A 87 8.56 19.65 3.66
CA GLY A 87 7.79 20.79 4.13
C GLY A 87 7.43 20.73 5.60
N VAL A 88 6.73 21.76 6.05
CA VAL A 88 6.16 21.86 7.40
C VAL A 88 4.65 21.86 7.25
N LEU A 89 3.97 20.97 7.98
CA LEU A 89 2.52 20.99 8.14
C LEU A 89 2.18 21.59 9.50
N ASP A 90 1.51 22.75 9.48
CA ASP A 90 0.96 23.35 10.69
C ASP A 90 -0.09 22.45 11.35
N ALA A 91 -0.45 22.77 12.60
CA ALA A 91 -1.45 22.04 13.37
C ALA A 91 -2.78 21.93 12.60
N GLY A 92 -3.30 20.70 12.44
CA GLY A 92 -4.54 20.44 11.71
C GLY A 92 -4.47 20.64 10.18
N ALA A 93 -3.31 21.02 9.64
CA ALA A 93 -3.14 21.26 8.21
C ALA A 93 -3.05 19.95 7.41
N SER A 94 -3.29 20.06 6.10
CA SER A 94 -3.10 18.95 5.17
C SER A 94 -2.36 19.42 3.92
N LEU A 95 -1.69 18.48 3.26
CA LEU A 95 -1.00 18.69 1.99
C LEU A 95 -1.42 17.61 1.00
N GLN A 96 -1.73 18.02 -0.22
CA GLN A 96 -1.88 17.11 -1.35
C GLN A 96 -0.61 17.09 -2.20
N ILE A 97 -0.20 15.88 -2.56
CA ILE A 97 0.94 15.60 -3.41
C ILE A 97 0.44 14.70 -4.53
N GLU A 98 0.76 14.99 -5.77
CA GLU A 98 0.28 14.22 -6.91
C GLU A 98 1.42 13.80 -7.82
N THR A 99 1.30 12.60 -8.38
CA THR A 99 2.05 12.24 -9.58
C THR A 99 1.39 12.88 -10.80
N SER A 100 2.13 13.08 -11.88
CA SER A 100 1.62 13.73 -13.10
C SER A 100 0.56 12.92 -13.87
N GLY A 101 0.59 11.59 -13.73
CA GLY A 101 -0.11 10.63 -14.58
C GLY A 101 0.37 10.57 -16.03
N ALA A 102 1.52 11.20 -16.33
CA ALA A 102 1.97 11.47 -17.70
C ALA A 102 3.07 10.52 -18.21
N SER A 103 3.50 9.52 -17.41
CA SER A 103 4.46 8.53 -17.87
C SER A 103 3.95 7.77 -19.10
N GLN A 104 4.82 7.54 -20.08
CA GLN A 104 4.45 6.90 -21.35
C GLN A 104 4.02 5.43 -21.17
N SER A 105 4.57 4.77 -20.17
CA SER A 105 4.20 3.43 -19.72
C SER A 105 3.78 3.47 -18.26
N LEU A 106 3.03 2.45 -17.81
CA LEU A 106 2.77 2.26 -16.39
C LEU A 106 4.10 2.07 -15.65
N ILE A 107 4.44 3.00 -14.77
CA ILE A 107 5.52 2.87 -13.81
C ILE A 107 4.94 2.68 -12.41
N ARG A 108 5.67 1.95 -11.58
CA ARG A 108 5.31 1.73 -10.17
C ARG A 108 6.47 2.13 -9.28
N GLY A 109 6.13 2.39 -8.02
CA GLY A 109 7.07 2.73 -6.98
C GLY A 109 6.37 2.74 -5.64
N TYR A 110 7.05 3.26 -4.63
CA TYR A 110 6.52 3.47 -3.29
C TYR A 110 6.98 4.82 -2.77
N ALA A 111 6.43 5.24 -1.64
CA ALA A 111 6.91 6.42 -0.94
C ALA A 111 7.21 6.13 0.52
N HIS A 112 8.29 6.70 1.04
CA HIS A 112 8.69 6.65 2.44
C HIS A 112 8.58 8.05 3.06
N LEU A 113 7.76 8.17 4.09
CA LEU A 113 7.58 9.34 4.94
C LEU A 113 8.53 9.28 6.14
N ALA A 114 9.44 10.25 6.23
CA ALA A 114 10.23 10.52 7.41
C ALA A 114 9.70 11.76 8.14
N ILE A 115 9.52 11.66 9.45
CA ILE A 115 9.25 12.81 10.31
C ILE A 115 10.60 13.37 10.79
N LEU A 116 10.94 14.57 10.34
CA LEU A 116 12.21 15.23 10.66
C LEU A 116 12.16 15.88 12.05
N SER A 117 10.99 16.39 12.44
CA SER A 117 10.71 16.91 13.79
C SER A 117 9.21 17.08 14.00
N GLY A 118 8.72 16.86 15.23
CA GLY A 118 7.29 16.98 15.56
C GLY A 118 6.61 15.62 15.62
N SER A 119 5.28 15.61 15.46
CA SER A 119 4.47 14.41 15.64
C SER A 119 4.23 13.64 14.33
N PRO A 120 3.90 12.33 14.41
CA PRO A 120 3.51 11.53 13.26
C PRO A 120 2.36 12.17 12.47
N LEU A 121 2.40 12.01 11.14
CA LEU A 121 1.37 12.47 10.24
C LEU A 121 0.46 11.31 9.84
N GLY A 122 -0.83 11.58 9.69
CA GLY A 122 -1.72 10.67 8.96
C GLY A 122 -1.48 10.77 7.47
N GLY A 123 -1.65 9.65 6.75
CA GLY A 123 -1.42 9.63 5.31
C GLY A 123 -2.29 8.62 4.57
N SER A 124 -2.55 8.91 3.30
CA SER A 124 -3.10 7.93 2.35
C SER A 124 -2.73 8.30 0.92
N ALA A 125 -2.67 7.30 0.05
CA ALA A 125 -2.56 7.46 -1.39
C ALA A 125 -3.86 7.00 -2.05
N VAL A 126 -4.34 7.74 -3.05
CA VAL A 126 -5.47 7.35 -3.90
C VAL A 126 -4.92 7.08 -5.30
N LEU A 127 -4.96 5.82 -5.71
CA LEU A 127 -4.61 5.42 -7.08
C LEU A 127 -5.86 5.54 -7.94
N THR A 128 -5.83 6.39 -8.95
CA THR A 128 -6.96 6.62 -9.85
C THR A 128 -6.58 6.24 -11.26
N ARG A 129 -7.39 5.40 -11.89
CA ARG A 129 -7.26 5.07 -13.31
C ARG A 129 -8.30 5.81 -14.13
N THR A 130 -7.85 6.54 -15.13
CA THR A 130 -8.68 7.26 -16.10
C THR A 130 -8.43 6.70 -17.49
N VAL A 131 -9.48 6.28 -18.18
CA VAL A 131 -9.44 5.81 -19.57
C VAL A 131 -10.44 6.63 -20.38
N ASP A 132 -10.00 7.18 -21.52
CA ASP A 132 -10.83 8.05 -22.37
C ASP A 132 -11.50 9.21 -21.61
N GLY A 133 -10.76 9.81 -20.67
CA GLY A 133 -11.23 10.93 -19.86
C GLY A 133 -12.24 10.57 -18.77
N LYS A 134 -12.51 9.28 -18.54
CA LYS A 134 -13.43 8.80 -17.49
C LYS A 134 -12.69 8.02 -16.43
N VAL A 135 -12.98 8.32 -15.17
CA VAL A 135 -12.49 7.54 -14.03
C VAL A 135 -13.11 6.14 -14.12
N GLN A 136 -12.25 5.13 -14.31
CA GLN A 136 -12.65 3.73 -14.36
C GLN A 136 -12.62 3.10 -12.96
N THR A 137 -11.59 3.41 -12.19
CA THR A 137 -11.44 2.92 -10.81
C THR A 137 -10.63 3.90 -9.98
N SER A 138 -10.88 3.87 -8.67
CA SER A 138 -10.12 4.60 -7.67
C SER A 138 -10.01 3.75 -6.43
N THR A 139 -8.80 3.63 -5.87
CA THR A 139 -8.55 2.82 -4.67
C THR A 139 -7.64 3.58 -3.71
N ALA A 140 -8.01 3.59 -2.43
CA ALA A 140 -7.24 4.24 -1.39
C ALA A 140 -6.33 3.21 -0.70
N ILE A 141 -5.07 3.58 -0.52
CA ILE A 141 -4.04 2.83 0.20
C ILE A 141 -3.69 3.67 1.43
N PRO A 142 -3.87 3.16 2.65
CA PRO A 142 -3.45 3.88 3.85
C PRO A 142 -1.93 3.98 3.92
N LEU A 143 -1.42 4.97 4.65
CA LEU A 143 -0.04 4.94 5.13
C LEU A 143 0.12 3.71 6.04
N SER A 144 1.03 2.84 5.67
CA SER A 144 1.29 1.58 6.37
C SER A 144 2.44 1.73 7.37
N PRO A 145 2.49 0.86 8.40
CA PRO A 145 3.61 0.79 9.32
C PRO A 145 4.94 0.56 8.62
N GLU A 146 6.01 1.08 9.22
CA GLU A 146 7.41 0.93 8.82
C GLU A 146 7.86 -0.53 8.88
N SER A 147 7.33 -1.31 9.85
CA SER A 147 7.72 -2.70 10.06
C SER A 147 6.50 -3.60 10.26
N GLU A 148 6.28 -4.53 9.33
CA GLU A 148 5.25 -5.56 9.40
C GLU A 148 5.90 -6.96 9.42
N GLN A 149 6.53 -7.31 10.54
CA GLN A 149 7.34 -8.53 10.64
C GLN A 149 6.52 -9.80 10.52
N LYS A 150 5.24 -9.75 10.92
CA LYS A 150 4.32 -10.87 10.81
C LYS A 150 2.88 -10.41 10.67
N SER A 151 2.30 -10.69 9.50
CA SER A 151 0.92 -10.29 9.23
C SER A 151 0.17 -11.35 8.45
N ARG A 152 -1.15 -11.15 8.39
CA ARG A 152 -2.07 -12.02 7.66
C ARG A 152 -3.01 -11.22 6.79
N LEU A 153 -3.33 -11.76 5.62
CA LEU A 153 -4.22 -11.12 4.67
C LEU A 153 -5.08 -12.16 3.95
N GLN A 154 -6.30 -11.79 3.56
CA GLN A 154 -7.17 -12.65 2.77
C GLN A 154 -6.75 -12.66 1.30
N TRP A 155 -6.63 -13.84 0.70
CA TRP A 155 -6.40 -13.98 -0.74
C TRP A 155 -7.56 -14.67 -1.43
N THR A 156 -7.68 -14.41 -2.72
CA THR A 156 -8.53 -15.14 -3.65
C THR A 156 -7.78 -15.28 -4.97
N ALA A 157 -7.95 -16.41 -5.64
CA ALA A 157 -7.45 -16.65 -6.98
C ALA A 157 -8.53 -17.39 -7.77
N SER A 158 -9.32 -16.64 -8.53
CA SER A 158 -10.35 -17.16 -9.43
C SER A 158 -10.31 -16.41 -10.75
N ASP A 159 -10.98 -16.94 -11.77
CA ASP A 159 -11.07 -16.28 -13.08
C ASP A 159 -11.72 -14.88 -13.02
N THR A 160 -12.54 -14.64 -11.99
CA THR A 160 -13.26 -13.37 -11.82
C THR A 160 -12.60 -12.39 -10.87
N GLU A 161 -11.69 -12.87 -10.04
CA GLU A 161 -11.17 -12.13 -8.89
C GLU A 161 -9.82 -12.70 -8.44
N VAL A 162 -8.78 -11.86 -8.46
CA VAL A 162 -7.42 -12.24 -8.10
C VAL A 162 -6.82 -11.23 -7.11
N THR A 163 -6.11 -11.76 -6.12
CA THR A 163 -5.30 -10.98 -5.19
C THR A 163 -3.88 -10.83 -5.73
N GLU A 164 -3.33 -9.63 -5.66
CA GLU A 164 -1.93 -9.29 -5.93
C GLU A 164 -1.32 -8.76 -4.64
N LEU A 165 -0.24 -9.36 -4.17
CA LEU A 165 0.50 -8.85 -3.01
C LEU A 165 1.46 -7.77 -3.49
N VAL A 166 1.45 -6.62 -2.85
CA VAL A 166 2.39 -5.52 -3.08
C VAL A 166 3.22 -5.39 -1.82
N MET A 167 4.50 -5.74 -1.93
CA MET A 167 5.42 -5.84 -0.80
C MET A 167 6.60 -4.92 -1.04
N VAL A 168 6.95 -4.14 -0.02
CA VAL A 168 8.07 -3.20 -0.04
C VAL A 168 9.00 -3.57 1.10
N SER A 169 10.29 -3.68 0.81
CA SER A 169 11.34 -3.58 1.82
C SER A 169 12.18 -2.36 1.52
N ASP A 170 12.33 -1.45 2.48
CA ASP A 170 13.27 -0.33 2.39
C ASP A 170 14.53 -0.64 3.22
N THR A 171 14.95 -1.91 3.20
CA THR A 171 16.19 -2.44 3.81
C THR A 171 17.12 -2.94 2.71
N MET A 172 18.41 -3.06 3.00
CA MET A 172 19.44 -3.57 2.10
C MET A 172 19.18 -5.00 1.64
N SER A 173 18.60 -5.81 2.52
CA SER A 173 18.10 -7.13 2.16
C SER A 173 16.98 -7.53 3.12
N ALA A 174 15.98 -8.21 2.58
CA ALA A 174 14.95 -8.87 3.37
C ALA A 174 14.59 -10.23 2.77
N THR A 175 14.16 -11.14 3.61
CA THR A 175 13.60 -12.44 3.22
C THR A 175 12.23 -12.57 3.86
N VAL A 176 11.23 -12.86 3.03
CA VAL A 176 9.83 -12.98 3.41
C VAL A 176 9.37 -14.40 3.16
N ASP A 177 9.08 -15.13 4.23
CA ASP A 177 8.51 -16.47 4.13
C ASP A 177 6.99 -16.36 4.07
N LEU A 178 6.39 -16.93 3.02
CA LEU A 178 4.95 -16.95 2.79
C LEU A 178 4.37 -18.31 3.13
N ALA A 179 3.20 -18.31 3.77
CA ALA A 179 2.39 -19.50 3.98
C ALA A 179 0.93 -19.23 3.58
N PHE A 180 0.51 -19.83 2.47
CA PHE A 180 -0.87 -19.78 2.01
C PHE A 180 -1.68 -20.90 2.65
N ARG A 181 -2.82 -20.54 3.21
CA ARG A 181 -3.76 -21.45 3.89
C ARG A 181 -5.15 -21.32 3.29
N ASP A 182 -5.91 -22.39 3.30
CA ASP A 182 -7.35 -22.36 3.00
C ASP A 182 -8.16 -21.71 4.13
N MET A 183 -9.48 -21.69 3.95
CA MET A 183 -10.43 -21.15 4.93
C MET A 183 -10.51 -21.95 6.24
N GLN A 184 -9.96 -23.17 6.29
CA GLN A 184 -9.89 -24.01 7.48
C GLN A 184 -8.49 -23.96 8.14
N GLY A 185 -7.56 -23.18 7.59
CA GLY A 185 -6.20 -22.99 8.12
C GLY A 185 -5.19 -24.05 7.66
N LYS A 186 -5.58 -24.99 6.80
CA LYS A 186 -4.65 -25.97 6.22
C LYS A 186 -3.73 -25.25 5.24
N VAL A 187 -2.43 -25.50 5.36
CA VAL A 187 -1.43 -24.93 4.43
C VAL A 187 -1.60 -25.59 3.06
N LEU A 188 -1.74 -24.76 2.03
CA LEU A 188 -1.82 -25.16 0.62
C LEU A 188 -0.48 -25.00 -0.08
N ALA A 189 0.22 -23.89 0.19
CA ALA A 189 1.50 -23.57 -0.44
C ALA A 189 2.41 -22.77 0.51
N ARG A 190 3.71 -22.80 0.23
CA ARG A 190 4.73 -21.95 0.84
C ARG A 190 5.66 -21.43 -0.25
N ASP A 191 6.18 -20.23 -0.04
CA ASP A 191 7.22 -19.66 -0.88
C ASP A 191 8.12 -18.77 -0.04
N THR A 192 9.29 -18.44 -0.55
CA THR A 192 10.21 -17.48 0.05
C THR A 192 10.55 -16.43 -0.98
N ILE A 193 10.30 -15.17 -0.63
CA ILE A 193 10.59 -14.01 -1.47
C ILE A 193 11.81 -13.31 -0.90
N THR A 194 12.81 -13.06 -1.74
CA THR A 194 13.99 -12.30 -1.37
C THR A 194 13.91 -10.90 -1.98
N PHE A 195 14.23 -9.90 -1.16
CA PHE A 195 14.35 -8.51 -1.57
C PHE A 195 15.83 -8.15 -1.61
N GLY A 196 16.24 -7.53 -2.73
CA GLY A 196 17.51 -6.83 -2.80
C GLY A 196 17.41 -5.44 -2.18
N GLU A 197 18.41 -4.62 -2.44
CA GLU A 197 18.50 -3.24 -1.94
C GLU A 197 17.22 -2.45 -2.22
N LYS A 198 16.43 -2.21 -1.17
CA LYS A 198 15.31 -1.27 -1.12
C LYS A 198 14.33 -1.44 -2.29
N SER A 199 13.52 -2.50 -2.30
CA SER A 199 12.74 -2.90 -3.47
C SER A 199 11.25 -3.09 -3.21
N LEU A 200 10.47 -2.92 -4.28
CA LEU A 200 9.05 -3.24 -4.35
C LEU A 200 8.88 -4.49 -5.22
N GLN A 201 8.07 -5.44 -4.76
CA GLN A 201 7.63 -6.58 -5.56
C GLN A 201 6.12 -6.71 -5.56
N VAL A 202 5.57 -6.95 -6.77
CA VAL A 202 4.15 -7.29 -6.97
C VAL A 202 4.04 -8.77 -7.30
N ILE A 203 3.37 -9.52 -6.44
CA ILE A 203 3.26 -10.98 -6.52
C ILE A 203 1.79 -11.35 -6.69
N PRO A 204 1.34 -11.66 -7.92
CA PRO A 204 -0.02 -12.14 -8.13
C PRO A 204 -0.16 -13.53 -7.51
N VAL A 205 -1.24 -13.77 -6.76
CA VAL A 205 -1.50 -15.08 -6.14
C VAL A 205 -1.72 -16.17 -7.19
N SER A 206 -2.11 -15.80 -8.41
CA SER A 206 -2.17 -16.71 -9.57
C SER A 206 -0.82 -17.30 -9.99
N ARG A 207 0.31 -16.76 -9.48
CA ARG A 207 1.64 -17.39 -9.63
C ARG A 207 1.72 -18.77 -8.99
N PHE A 208 0.86 -19.08 -8.03
CA PHE A 208 0.82 -20.36 -7.29
C PHE A 208 -0.32 -21.24 -7.81
N PRO A 209 -0.06 -22.24 -8.66
CA PRO A 209 -1.11 -23.08 -9.26
C PRO A 209 -1.95 -23.84 -8.22
N GLU A 210 -1.37 -24.15 -7.05
CA GLU A 210 -2.02 -24.82 -5.93
C GLU A 210 -3.17 -24.00 -5.31
N LEU A 211 -3.20 -22.70 -5.59
CA LEU A 211 -4.19 -21.75 -5.09
C LEU A 211 -5.32 -21.48 -6.09
N ALA A 212 -5.25 -22.06 -7.29
CA ALA A 212 -6.22 -21.83 -8.36
C ALA A 212 -7.66 -22.17 -7.92
N ASN A 213 -8.60 -21.30 -8.29
CA ASN A 213 -10.01 -21.35 -7.90
C ASN A 213 -10.23 -21.41 -6.37
N GLY A 214 -9.29 -20.85 -5.61
CA GLY A 214 -9.24 -20.89 -4.16
C GLY A 214 -9.41 -19.54 -3.48
N ARG A 215 -9.56 -19.59 -2.16
CA ARG A 215 -9.51 -18.46 -1.24
C ARG A 215 -9.04 -18.90 0.12
N GLY A 216 -8.49 -17.97 0.89
CA GLY A 216 -8.01 -18.25 2.23
C GLY A 216 -7.19 -17.11 2.81
N THR A 217 -6.15 -17.45 3.57
CA THR A 217 -5.24 -16.47 4.17
C THR A 217 -3.81 -16.71 3.75
N VAL A 218 -3.06 -15.63 3.54
CA VAL A 218 -1.60 -15.65 3.39
C VAL A 218 -1.05 -15.08 4.69
N GLU A 219 -0.15 -15.81 5.32
CA GLU A 219 0.68 -15.34 6.41
C GLU A 219 2.08 -15.10 5.89
N TRP A 220 2.74 -14.06 6.38
CA TRP A 220 4.16 -13.88 6.15
C TRP A 220 4.95 -13.67 7.44
N SER A 221 6.24 -13.99 7.37
CA SER A 221 7.24 -13.58 8.35
C SER A 221 8.46 -13.01 7.64
N VAL A 222 9.00 -11.91 8.18
CA VAL A 222 10.12 -11.18 7.59
C VAL A 222 11.39 -11.37 8.41
N SER A 223 12.52 -11.57 7.73
CA SER A 223 13.86 -11.55 8.31
C SER A 223 14.80 -10.69 7.47
N PHE A 224 15.86 -10.17 8.09
CA PHE A 224 16.79 -9.22 7.45
C PHE A 224 18.24 -9.73 7.57
N PRO A 225 18.61 -10.80 6.86
CA PRO A 225 19.87 -11.53 7.10
C PRO A 225 21.15 -10.74 6.73
N GLY A 226 21.03 -9.61 6.03
CA GLY A 226 22.15 -8.75 5.65
C GLY A 226 21.98 -7.28 6.06
N ALA A 227 21.07 -6.98 6.97
CA ALA A 227 20.92 -5.61 7.48
C ALA A 227 22.06 -5.24 8.43
N ASP A 228 22.55 -4.01 8.32
CA ASP A 228 23.49 -3.45 9.28
C ASP A 228 22.79 -3.27 10.64
N ILE A 229 23.53 -3.33 11.75
CA ILE A 229 23.01 -3.08 13.10
C ILE A 229 22.48 -1.63 13.26
N TYR A 230 22.91 -0.72 12.39
CA TYR A 230 22.43 0.67 12.35
C TYR A 230 21.32 0.90 11.31
N GLU A 231 20.90 -0.15 10.59
CA GLU A 231 19.89 -0.03 9.56
C GLU A 231 18.48 -0.15 10.14
N ASP A 232 17.60 0.71 9.66
CA ASP A 232 16.18 0.63 9.97
C ASP A 232 15.54 -0.57 9.24
N LEU A 233 15.01 -1.51 10.01
CA LEU A 233 14.43 -2.76 9.50
C LEU A 233 13.00 -2.54 9.03
N THR A 234 12.86 -2.18 7.75
CA THR A 234 11.60 -1.74 7.18
C THR A 234 11.00 -2.76 6.22
N PHE A 235 9.73 -3.07 6.44
CA PHE A 235 8.93 -3.89 5.55
C PHE A 235 7.47 -3.49 5.67
N SER A 236 6.82 -3.31 4.53
CA SER A 236 5.42 -2.92 4.45
C SER A 236 4.73 -3.65 3.32
N ALA A 237 3.48 -4.04 3.52
CA ALA A 237 2.70 -4.68 2.47
C ALA A 237 1.27 -4.17 2.39
N VAL A 238 0.70 -4.28 1.20
CA VAL A 238 -0.74 -4.17 0.94
C VAL A 238 -1.10 -5.23 -0.09
N ALA A 239 -2.34 -5.70 -0.12
CA ALA A 239 -2.80 -6.46 -1.28
C ALA A 239 -3.78 -5.65 -2.11
N LEU A 240 -3.71 -5.82 -3.43
CA LEU A 240 -4.72 -5.36 -4.35
C LEU A 240 -5.61 -6.53 -4.72
N LYS A 241 -6.91 -6.34 -4.58
CA LYS A 241 -7.91 -7.29 -5.02
C LYS A 241 -8.55 -6.75 -6.29
N ARG A 242 -8.28 -7.40 -7.42
CA ARG A 242 -8.77 -7.01 -8.73
C ARG A 242 -9.87 -7.94 -9.19
N ASN A 243 -10.95 -7.37 -9.71
CA ASN A 243 -12.00 -8.15 -10.37
C ASN A 243 -12.01 -7.93 -11.90
N THR A 244 -12.82 -8.72 -12.61
CA THR A 244 -12.96 -8.63 -14.07
C THR A 244 -13.59 -7.34 -14.57
N SER A 245 -14.27 -6.57 -13.71
CA SER A 245 -14.77 -5.23 -14.08
C SER A 245 -13.70 -4.14 -13.96
N GLY A 246 -12.47 -4.49 -13.57
CA GLY A 246 -11.36 -3.56 -13.39
C GLY A 246 -11.41 -2.78 -12.08
N LEU A 247 -12.32 -3.12 -11.16
CA LEU A 247 -12.31 -2.56 -9.81
C LEU A 247 -11.11 -3.12 -9.05
N VAL A 248 -10.42 -2.22 -8.35
CA VAL A 248 -9.28 -2.55 -7.49
C VAL A 248 -9.63 -2.13 -6.06
N THR A 249 -9.54 -3.07 -5.13
CA THR A 249 -9.69 -2.79 -3.70
C THR A 249 -8.37 -3.05 -3.00
N ALA A 250 -7.83 -2.05 -2.31
CA ALA A 250 -6.71 -2.26 -1.41
C ALA A 250 -7.16 -2.97 -0.13
N LEU A 251 -6.38 -3.96 0.29
CA LEU A 251 -6.56 -4.73 1.50
C LEU A 251 -5.31 -4.53 2.35
N PRO A 252 -5.37 -3.72 3.42
CA PRO A 252 -4.27 -3.66 4.37
C PRO A 252 -4.17 -5.00 5.11
N PRO A 253 -2.97 -5.44 5.47
CA PRO A 253 -2.80 -6.64 6.26
C PRO A 253 -3.27 -6.46 7.70
N MET A 254 -3.58 -7.58 8.33
CA MET A 254 -3.87 -7.65 9.76
C MET A 254 -2.60 -8.05 10.49
N THR A 255 -2.07 -7.12 11.29
CA THR A 255 -0.82 -7.26 12.05
C THR A 255 -1.13 -7.10 13.53
N LEU A 256 -0.54 -7.94 14.40
CA LEU A 256 -0.68 -7.73 15.85
C LEU A 256 0.20 -6.56 16.28
N PRO A 257 -0.18 -5.75 17.30
CA PRO A 257 0.60 -4.58 17.72
C PRO A 257 2.08 -4.88 18.03
N LYS A 258 2.36 -6.02 18.66
CA LYS A 258 3.73 -6.48 18.97
C LYS A 258 4.60 -6.80 17.75
N GLU A 259 3.98 -6.97 16.58
CA GLU A 259 4.63 -7.29 15.30
C GLU A 259 4.72 -6.06 14.38
N GLN A 260 4.25 -4.88 14.84
CA GLN A 260 4.26 -3.58 14.12
C GLN A 260 5.40 -2.65 14.57
N SER A 261 6.20 -3.03 15.57
CA SER A 261 7.20 -2.14 16.18
C SER A 261 8.57 -2.23 15.52
N ARG A 262 9.29 -1.10 15.50
CA ARG A 262 10.74 -1.07 15.31
C ARG A 262 11.41 -2.04 16.28
N LYS A 263 12.04 -3.09 15.77
CA LYS A 263 13.08 -3.79 16.52
C LYS A 263 14.40 -3.20 16.06
N SER A 264 14.95 -2.26 16.81
CA SER A 264 16.39 -2.05 16.73
C SER A 264 17.07 -3.30 17.31
N GLN A 265 18.13 -3.77 16.68
CA GLN A 265 18.99 -4.79 17.29
C GLN A 265 19.82 -4.08 18.36
N HIS A 266 19.29 -3.98 19.58
CA HIS A 266 20.04 -3.57 20.77
C HIS A 266 19.99 -4.67 21.82
#